data_AF-A0A6B2VBF2-F1
#
_entry.id   AF-A0A6B2VBF2-F1
#
_cell.length_a   1.000
_cell.length_b   1.000
_cell.length_c   1.000
_cell.angle_alpha   90.00
_cell.angle_beta   90.00
_cell.angle_gamma   90.00
#
_symmetry.space_group_name_H-M   'P 1'
#
loop_
_entity.id
_entity.type
_entity.pdbx_description
1 polymer ?
#
loop_
_entity_poly.entity_id
_entity_poly.type
_entity_poly.pdbx_seq_one_letter_code
_entity_poly.pdbx_strand_id
1 'polypeptide(L)' 'LTEITRVTGLSRPTVEGVVDDLIGAGLVMETAAEEGAARRQGRPARRFRFRAEAGHLLGLEIGAHRVAALLADLDGRVVG' A
#
# COMPACT_ATOMS: atom_id res chain seq x y z
N LEU A 1 -8.62 -1.93 9.55
CA LEU A 1 -8.12 -1.29 10.79
C LEU A 1 -7.85 -2.28 11.92
N THR A 2 -8.82 -3.09 12.37
CA THR A 2 -8.64 -4.02 13.50
C THR A 2 -7.41 -4.93 13.37
N GLU A 3 -7.17 -5.47 12.17
CA GLU A 3 -5.98 -6.28 11.92
C GLU A 3 -4.68 -5.46 11.95
N ILE A 4 -4.69 -4.25 11.39
CA ILE A 4 -3.53 -3.33 11.42
C ILE A 4 -3.18 -3.00 12.87
N THR A 5 -4.17 -2.61 13.69
CA THR A 5 -4.00 -2.40 15.14
C THR A 5 -3.39 -3.61 15.84
N ARG A 6 -3.86 -4.82 15.51
CA ARG A 6 -3.35 -6.07 16.10
C ARG A 6 -1.89 -6.34 15.73
N VAL A 7 -1.51 -6.13 14.47
CA VAL A 7 -0.17 -6.44 13.96
C VAL A 7 0.85 -5.35 14.33
N THR A 8 0.44 -4.09 14.35
CA THR A 8 1.33 -2.97 14.71
C THR A 8 1.43 -2.73 16.21
N GLY A 9 0.49 -3.25 17.00
CA GLY A 9 0.41 -3.00 18.45
C GLY A 9 0.03 -1.55 18.81
N LEU A 10 -0.35 -0.74 17.82
CA LEU A 10 -0.72 0.66 18.01
C LEU A 10 -2.18 0.79 18.45
N SER A 11 -2.51 1.88 19.14
CA SER A 11 -3.90 2.18 19.50
C SER A 11 -4.77 2.43 18.26
N ARG A 12 -6.07 2.16 18.35
CA ARG A 12 -7.00 2.41 17.23
C ARG A 12 -6.96 3.86 16.71
N PRO A 13 -6.98 4.91 17.56
CA PRO A 13 -6.83 6.30 17.09
C PRO A 13 -5.50 6.56 16.38
N THR A 14 -4.40 5.99 16.85
CA THR A 14 -3.08 6.12 16.20
C THR A 14 -3.09 5.49 14.82
N VAL A 15 -3.64 4.28 14.70
CA VAL A 15 -3.73 3.58 13.41
C VAL A 15 -4.62 4.34 12.44
N GLU A 16 -5.75 4.90 12.91
CA GLU A 16 -6.63 5.73 12.09
C GLU A 16 -5.89 6.96 11.56
N GLY A 17 -5.19 7.71 12.43
CA GLY A 17 -4.41 8.87 12.02
C GLY A 17 -3.32 8.52 10.99
N VAL A 18 -2.53 7.47 11.24
CA VAL A 18 -1.48 7.04 10.30
C VAL A 18 -2.06 6.57 8.96
N VAL A 19 -3.20 5.87 8.97
CA VAL A 19 -3.86 5.45 7.72
C VAL A 19 -4.38 6.65 6.94
N ASP A 20 -4.96 7.64 7.62
CA ASP A 20 -5.43 8.87 6.97
C ASP A 20 -4.25 9.67 6.38
N ASP A 21 -3.12 9.75 7.09
CA ASP A 21 -1.89 10.38 6.59
C ASP A 21 -1.35 9.67 5.33
N LEU A 22 -1.33 8.33 5.35
CA LEU A 22 -0.88 7.53 4.21
C LEU A 22 -1.84 7.61 3.01
N ILE A 23 -3.15 7.76 3.25
CA ILE A 23 -4.14 8.04 2.21
C ILE A 23 -3.92 9.45 1.65
N GLY A 24 -3.69 10.44 2.50
CA GLY A 24 -3.37 11.82 2.10
C GLY A 24 -2.09 11.90 1.26
N ALA A 25 -1.08 11.10 1.59
CA ALA A 25 0.14 10.94 0.79
C ALA A 25 -0.06 10.11 -0.49
N GLY A 26 -1.24 9.52 -0.70
CA GLY A 26 -1.54 8.68 -1.86
C GLY A 26 -0.86 7.31 -1.86
N LEU A 27 -0.25 6.88 -0.75
CA LEU A 27 0.46 5.60 -0.61
C LEU A 27 -0.47 4.44 -0.25
N VAL A 28 -1.61 4.74 0.37
CA VAL A 28 -2.66 3.76 0.73
C VAL A 28 -3.97 4.17 0.09
N MET A 29 -4.80 3.21 -0.28
CA MET A 29 -6.19 3.47 -0.64
C MET A 29 -7.15 2.47 -0.03
N GLU A 30 -8.39 2.92 0.13
CA GLU A 30 -9.51 2.07 0.49
C GLU A 30 -9.96 1.23 -0.71
N THR A 31 -10.16 -0.06 -0.47
CA THR A 31 -10.73 -1.01 -1.42
C THR A 31 -12.07 -1.48 -0.85
N ALA A 32 -13.10 -1.51 -1.71
CA ALA A 32 -14.38 -2.11 -1.36
C ALA A 32 -14.18 -3.59 -1.01
N ALA A 33 -14.83 -4.06 0.05
CA ALA A 33 -14.93 -5.50 0.28
C ALA A 33 -15.67 -6.14 -0.91
N GLU A 34 -15.15 -7.24 -1.45
CA GLU A 34 -15.76 -7.95 -2.59
C GLU A 34 -17.28 -8.15 -2.39
N GLU A 35 -18.05 -7.84 -3.43
CA GLU A 35 -19.52 -7.85 -3.45
C GLU A 35 -20.15 -9.26 -3.27
N GLY A 36 -19.34 -10.31 -3.14
CA GLY A 36 -19.79 -11.70 -3.01
C GLY A 36 -20.05 -12.21 -1.59
N ALA A 37 -19.67 -11.47 -0.55
CA ALA A 37 -19.93 -11.88 0.83
C ALA A 37 -21.37 -11.53 1.23
N ALA A 38 -22.32 -12.38 0.84
CA ALA A 38 -23.72 -12.44 1.23
C ALA A 38 -24.10 -11.47 2.36
N ARG A 39 -24.85 -10.41 2.02
CA ARG A 39 -25.55 -9.45 2.90
C ARG A 39 -25.41 -9.76 4.40
N ARG A 40 -24.24 -9.54 4.98
CA ARG A 40 -24.09 -9.48 6.44
C ARG A 40 -24.48 -8.07 6.83
N GLN A 41 -25.64 -7.99 7.47
CA GLN A 41 -26.16 -6.81 8.13
C GLN A 41 -25.06 -6.23 9.05
N GLY A 42 -24.43 -5.13 8.63
CA GLY A 42 -23.29 -4.50 9.31
C GLY A 42 -22.50 -3.58 8.36
N ARG A 43 -21.83 -2.55 8.91
CA ARG A 43 -20.99 -1.62 8.12
C ARG A 43 -19.93 -2.43 7.37
N PRO A 44 -19.85 -2.36 6.02
CA PRO A 44 -18.90 -3.15 5.26
C PRO A 44 -17.49 -2.90 5.77
N ALA A 45 -16.72 -3.98 5.93
CA ALA A 45 -15.36 -3.89 6.45
C ALA A 45 -14.51 -3.12 5.43
N ARG A 46 -14.12 -1.89 5.79
CA ARG A 46 -13.18 -1.07 5.01
C ARG A 46 -11.86 -1.83 4.90
N ARG A 47 -11.48 -2.20 3.67
CA ARG A 47 -10.17 -2.80 3.37
C ARG A 47 -9.25 -1.72 2.85
N PHE A 48 -7.97 -1.86 3.14
CA PHE A 48 -6.94 -0.91 2.69
C PHE A 48 -5.89 -1.70 1.92
N ARG A 49 -5.39 -1.12 0.83
CA ARG A 49 -4.26 -1.66 0.09
C ARG A 49 -3.17 -0.62 -0.06
N PHE A 50 -1.93 -1.09 -0.09
CA PHE A 50 -0.80 -0.28 -0.54
C PHE A 50 -0.94 0.01 -2.04
N ARG A 51 -0.61 1.24 -2.44
CA ARG A 51 -0.56 1.66 -3.84
C ARG A 51 0.88 1.56 -4.31
N ALA A 52 1.28 0.35 -4.69
CA ALA A 52 2.60 0.10 -5.29
C ALA A 52 2.85 1.00 -6.51
N GLU A 53 1.78 1.31 -7.24
CA GLU A 53 1.76 2.18 -8.42
C GLU A 53 1.79 3.69 -8.09
N ALA A 54 1.86 4.10 -6.81
CA ALA A 54 1.88 5.51 -6.43
C ALA A 54 3.18 6.23 -6.83
N GLY A 55 4.23 5.48 -7.20
CA GLY A 55 5.49 6.03 -7.66
C GLY A 55 6.35 4.94 -8.30
N HIS A 56 7.52 5.35 -8.82
CA HIS A 56 8.50 4.45 -9.39
C HIS A 56 9.87 4.68 -8.78
N LEU A 57 10.65 3.61 -8.67
CA LEU A 57 12.04 3.59 -8.24
C LEU A 57 12.93 3.31 -9.45
N LEU A 58 13.97 4.13 -9.64
CA LEU A 58 14.99 3.92 -10.66
C LEU A 58 16.27 3.39 -10.00
N GLY A 59 16.65 2.16 -10.34
CA GLY A 59 17.94 1.59 -9.96
C GLY A 59 18.97 1.83 -11.07
N LEU A 60 20.16 2.32 -10.72
CA LEU A 60 21.27 2.52 -11.67
C LEU A 60 22.48 1.71 -11.23
N GLU A 61 23.01 0.93 -12.15
CA GLU A 61 24.29 0.24 -12.00
C GLU A 61 25.30 0.89 -12.97
N ILE A 62 26.40 1.39 -12.44
CA ILE A 62 27.45 2.03 -13.23
C ILE A 62 28.75 1.26 -13.03
N GLY A 63 29.11 0.46 -14.03
CA GLY A 63 30.37 -0.26 -14.10
C GLY A 63 31.32 0.34 -15.14
N ALA A 64 32.58 -0.10 -15.12
CA ALA A 64 33.63 0.40 -16.02
C ALA A 64 33.33 0.17 -17.53
N HIS A 65 32.49 -0.81 -17.85
CA HIS A 65 32.18 -1.20 -19.24
C HIS A 65 30.68 -1.22 -19.56
N ARG A 66 29.82 -0.98 -18.57
CA ARG A 66 28.36 -1.07 -18.72
C ARG A 66 27.67 -0.10 -17.78
N VAL A 67 26.61 0.53 -18.28
CA VAL A 67 25.58 1.16 -17.46
C VAL A 67 24.30 0.36 -17.64
N ALA A 68 23.63 0.04 -16.53
CA ALA A 68 22.31 -0.57 -16.55
C ALA A 68 21.35 0.27 -15.70
N ALA A 69 20.08 0.25 -16.10
CA ALA A 69 19.00 0.86 -15.37
C ALA A 69 17.88 -0.16 -15.18
N LEU A 70 17.19 -0.10 -14.04
CA LEU A 70 15.96 -0.84 -13.78
C LEU A 70 14.88 0.14 -13.31
N LEU A 71 13.65 -0.06 -13.76
CA LEU A 71 12.50 0.68 -13.24
C LEU A 71 11.64 -0.28 -12.43
N ALA A 72 11.29 0.07 -11.20
CA ALA A 72 10.41 -0.71 -10.36
C ALA A 72 9.26 0.12 -9.80
N ASP A 73 8.17 -0.52 -9.43
CA ASP A 73 7.13 0.08 -8.59
C ASP A 73 7.59 0.18 -7.12
N LEU A 74 6.76 0.73 -6.24
CA LEU A 74 7.12 0.86 -4.81
C LEU A 74 7.11 -0.48 -4.04
N ASP A 75 6.62 -1.57 -4.64
CA ASP A 75 6.71 -2.94 -4.10
C ASP A 75 7.97 -3.67 -4.64
N GLY A 76 8.82 -2.95 -5.39
CA GLY A 76 10.07 -3.47 -5.95
C GLY A 76 9.89 -4.38 -7.16
N ARG A 77 8.68 -4.45 -7.75
CA ARG A 77 8.46 -5.21 -8.98
C ARG A 77 9.01 -4.43 -10.16
N VAL A 78 9.87 -5.08 -10.95
CA VAL A 78 10.44 -4.51 -12.15
C VAL A 78 9.35 -4.30 -13.20
N VAL A 79 9.23 -3.09 -13.70
CA VAL A 79 8.25 -2.67 -14.71
C VAL A 79 8.90 -2.30 -16.05
N GLY A 80 10.23 -2.33 -16.15
CA GLY A 80 10.98 -2.04 -17.38
C GLY A 80 12.48 -2.31 -17.26
#